data_AF-A0ABD1VAX1-F1
#
_entry.id   AF-A0ABD1VAX1-F1
#
_cell.length_a   1.000
_cell.length_b   1.000
_cell.length_c   1.000
_cell.angle_alpha   90.00
_cell.angle_beta   90.00
_cell.angle_gamma   90.00
#
_symmetry.space_group_name_H-M   'P 1'
#
loop_
_entity.id
_entity.type
_entity.pdbx_description
1 polymer ?
#
loop_
_entity_poly.entity_id
_entity_poly.type
_entity_poly.pdbx_seq_one_letter_code
_entity_poly.pdbx_strand_id
1 'polypeptide(L)'
;MKKKFKDKMSEFQTLRESIHQEYREVVERRVFTVTGNRADEETIDRLIETGDSEQIFHKAIQEQGRGQIMDTLAEIQERHDAVRDLEKKLLDLQQIFLDMAVLVDAQGDMLDNIESQVSSAG
;
A
#
# COMPACT_ATOMS: atom_id res chain seq x y z
N MET A 1 8.73 19.43 17.55
CA MET A 1 8.13 18.07 17.46
C MET A 1 7.17 17.95 16.27
N LYS A 2 6.22 18.87 16.10
CA LYS A 2 5.23 18.89 14.98
C LYS A 2 5.82 18.76 13.57
N LYS A 3 6.93 19.45 13.27
CA LYS A 3 7.61 19.34 11.95
C LYS A 3 8.14 17.93 11.68
N LYS A 4 8.96 17.37 12.59
CA LYS A 4 9.52 16.01 12.46
C LYS A 4 8.43 14.94 12.32
N PHE A 5 7.31 15.10 13.04
CA PHE A 5 6.17 14.21 12.93
C PHE A 5 5.52 14.26 11.54
N LYS A 6 5.28 15.47 11.00
CA LYS A 6 4.79 15.65 9.62
C LYS A 6 5.73 15.07 8.58
N ASP A 7 7.04 15.26 8.76
CA ASP A 7 8.05 14.69 7.84
C ASP A 7 7.95 13.16 7.80
N LYS A 8 7.84 12.50 8.97
CA LYS A 8 7.69 11.04 9.06
C LYS A 8 6.37 10.52 8.48
N MET A 9 5.28 11.27 8.64
CA MET A 9 4.02 10.95 7.97
C MET A 9 4.15 11.00 6.45
N SER A 10 4.84 12.01 5.92
CA SER A 10 5.06 12.14 4.47
C SER A 10 5.91 10.99 3.94
N GLU A 11 7.01 10.64 4.63
CA GLU A 11 7.84 9.49 4.27
C GLU A 11 7.03 8.18 4.26
N PHE A 12 6.14 7.99 5.24
CA PHE A 12 5.26 6.83 5.30
C PHE A 12 4.28 6.77 4.13
N GLN A 13 3.66 7.90 3.77
CA GLN A 13 2.75 7.97 2.64
C GLN A 13 3.47 7.64 1.31
N THR A 14 4.65 8.20 1.10
CA THR A 14 5.48 7.88 -0.08
C THR A 14 5.86 6.40 -0.13
N LEU A 15 6.25 5.81 1.01
CA LEU A 15 6.56 4.37 1.07
C LEU A 15 5.35 3.51 0.68
N ARG A 16 4.17 3.83 1.19
CA ARG A 16 2.93 3.11 0.86
C ARG A 16 2.60 3.18 -0.63
N GLU A 17 2.75 4.36 -1.23
CA GLU A 17 2.54 4.57 -2.67
C GLU A 17 3.54 3.74 -3.50
N SER A 18 4.81 3.73 -3.13
CA SER A 18 5.83 2.90 -3.79
C SER A 18 5.51 1.41 -3.73
N ILE A 19 5.11 0.89 -2.56
CA ILE A 19 4.73 -0.52 -2.41
C ILE A 19 3.58 -0.89 -3.35
N HIS A 20 2.54 -0.05 -3.41
CA HIS A 20 1.39 -0.30 -4.28
C HIS A 20 1.78 -0.27 -5.76
N GLN A 21 2.62 0.69 -6.16
CA GLN A 21 3.12 0.82 -7.52
C GLN A 21 3.98 -0.39 -7.93
N GLU A 22 4.90 -0.82 -7.07
CA GLU A 22 5.74 -2.00 -7.31
C GLU A 22 4.89 -3.27 -7.45
N TYR A 23 3.86 -3.43 -6.62
CA TYR A 23 2.94 -4.58 -6.74
C TYR A 23 2.20 -4.56 -8.07
N ARG A 24 1.66 -3.40 -8.47
CA ARG A 24 0.99 -3.23 -9.76
C ARG A 24 1.88 -3.64 -10.93
N GLU A 25 3.12 -3.14 -10.97
CA GLU A 25 4.07 -3.44 -12.03
C GLU A 25 4.38 -4.94 -12.16
N VAL A 26 4.45 -5.62 -11.02
CA VAL A 26 4.67 -7.07 -10.99
C VAL A 26 3.47 -7.82 -11.55
N VAL A 27 2.26 -7.45 -11.14
CA VAL A 27 1.01 -8.04 -11.64
C VAL A 27 0.88 -7.85 -13.15
N GLU A 28 1.07 -6.62 -13.64
CA GLU A 28 1.05 -6.30 -15.08
C GLU A 28 2.04 -7.15 -15.88
N ARG A 29 3.28 -7.24 -15.39
CA ARG A 29 4.34 -8.01 -16.06
C ARG A 29 3.99 -9.49 -16.13
N ARG A 30 3.43 -10.07 -15.06
CA ARG A 30 3.04 -11.49 -15.02
C ARG A 30 1.85 -11.79 -15.92
N VAL A 31 0.85 -10.91 -15.92
CA VAL A 31 -0.30 -11.02 -16.84
C VAL A 31 0.18 -11.02 -18.29
N PHE A 32 1.09 -10.12 -18.64
CA PHE A 32 1.67 -10.08 -19.99
C PHE A 32 2.47 -11.35 -20.33
N THR A 33 3.34 -11.82 -19.41
CA THR A 33 4.15 -13.02 -19.64
C THR A 33 3.30 -14.26 -19.94
N VAL A 34 2.16 -14.41 -19.25
CA VAL A 34 1.28 -15.57 -19.43
C VAL A 34 0.33 -15.41 -20.60
N THR A 35 -0.34 -14.27 -20.72
CA THR A 35 -1.39 -14.09 -21.74
C THR A 35 -0.84 -13.64 -23.09
N GLY A 36 0.40 -13.17 -23.14
CA GLY A 36 1.00 -12.52 -24.30
C GLY A 36 0.40 -11.15 -24.64
N ASN A 37 -0.56 -10.67 -23.85
CA ASN A 37 -1.32 -9.45 -24.12
C ASN A 37 -1.23 -8.50 -22.93
N ARG A 38 -1.26 -7.20 -23.21
CA ARG A 38 -1.44 -6.20 -22.16
C ARG A 38 -2.91 -6.22 -21.74
N ALA A 39 -3.16 -6.49 -20.45
CA ALA A 39 -4.48 -6.29 -19.88
C ALA A 39 -4.77 -4.80 -19.74
N ASP A 40 -6.06 -4.46 -19.77
CA ASP A 40 -6.53 -3.12 -19.40
C ASP A 40 -6.36 -2.85 -17.90
N GLU A 41 -6.40 -1.57 -17.55
CA GLU A 41 -6.25 -1.07 -16.19
C GLU A 41 -7.28 -1.67 -15.22
N GLU A 42 -8.54 -1.77 -15.62
CA GLU A 42 -9.62 -2.33 -14.79
C GLU A 42 -9.36 -3.81 -14.43
N THR A 43 -8.83 -4.59 -15.38
CA THR A 43 -8.47 -5.98 -15.15
C THR A 43 -7.33 -6.11 -14.15
N ILE A 44 -6.32 -5.24 -14.23
CA ILE A 44 -5.20 -5.21 -13.29
C ILE A 44 -5.67 -4.77 -11.91
N ASP A 45 -6.48 -3.72 -11.82
CA ASP A 45 -7.07 -3.23 -10.57
C ASP A 45 -7.86 -4.32 -9.87
N ARG A 46 -8.76 -5.00 -10.61
CA ARG A 46 -9.53 -6.11 -10.07
C ARG A 46 -8.63 -7.23 -9.54
N LEU A 47 -7.55 -7.56 -10.25
CA LEU A 47 -6.62 -8.60 -9.82
C LEU A 47 -5.85 -8.22 -8.56
N ILE A 48 -5.44 -6.96 -8.44
CA ILE A 48 -4.81 -6.38 -7.24
C ILE A 48 -5.80 -6.39 -6.06
N GLU A 49 -7.08 -6.09 -6.33
CA GLU A 49 -8.14 -6.04 -5.32
C GLU A 49 -8.54 -7.40 -4.79
N THR A 50 -8.78 -8.37 -5.68
CA THR A 50 -9.42 -9.64 -5.32
C THR A 50 -8.46 -10.82 -5.29
N GLY A 51 -7.31 -10.72 -5.96
CA GLY A 51 -6.43 -11.87 -6.23
C GLY A 51 -7.02 -12.88 -7.22
N ASP A 52 -8.24 -12.66 -7.74
CA ASP A 52 -8.93 -13.59 -8.64
C ASP A 52 -8.28 -13.58 -10.03
N SER A 53 -7.32 -14.47 -10.18
CA SER A 53 -6.51 -14.64 -11.37
C SER A 53 -7.03 -15.75 -12.28
N GLU A 54 -7.81 -16.71 -11.79
CA GLU A 54 -8.31 -17.83 -12.61
C GLU A 54 -9.18 -17.37 -13.78
N GLN A 55 -10.04 -16.36 -13.58
CA GLN A 55 -10.86 -15.83 -14.66
C GLN A 55 -10.04 -15.16 -15.75
N ILE A 56 -8.99 -14.42 -15.36
CA ILE A 56 -8.12 -13.67 -16.28
C ILE A 56 -7.28 -14.63 -17.11
N PHE A 57 -6.78 -15.70 -16.48
CA PHE A 57 -5.91 -16.67 -17.12
C PHE A 57 -6.66 -17.84 -17.77
N HIS A 58 -7.99 -17.88 -17.70
CA HIS A 58 -8.78 -18.98 -18.25
C HIS A 58 -8.46 -19.29 -19.72
N LYS A 59 -8.34 -18.24 -20.54
CA LYS A 59 -7.97 -18.37 -21.96
C LYS A 59 -6.54 -18.87 -22.14
N ALA A 60 -5.58 -18.34 -21.37
CA ALA A 60 -4.19 -18.78 -21.42
C ALA A 60 -4.03 -20.25 -20.97
N ILE A 61 -4.81 -20.68 -19.97
CA ILE A 61 -4.86 -22.08 -19.50
C ILE A 61 -5.38 -23.01 -20.60
N GLN A 62 -6.37 -22.58 -21.38
CA GLN A 62 -6.89 -23.36 -22.51
C GLN A 62 -5.86 -23.47 -23.65
N GLU A 63 -5.10 -22.40 -23.93
CA GLU A 63 -4.16 -22.34 -25.06
C GLU A 63 -2.80 -22.98 -24.75
N GLN A 64 -2.25 -22.77 -23.56
CA GLN A 64 -0.87 -23.18 -23.17
C GLN A 64 -0.85 -24.41 -22.25
N GLY A 65 -2.01 -24.80 -21.73
CA GLY A 65 -2.15 -25.91 -20.78
C GLY A 65 -1.94 -25.48 -19.34
N ARG A 66 -2.73 -26.07 -18.43
CA ARG A 66 -2.81 -25.67 -17.01
C ARG A 66 -1.45 -25.67 -16.31
N GLY A 67 -0.59 -26.66 -16.56
CA GLY A 67 0.68 -26.85 -15.84
C GLY A 67 1.62 -25.64 -15.89
N GLN A 68 1.76 -24.98 -17.05
CA GLN A 68 2.66 -23.82 -17.18
C GLN A 68 2.12 -22.55 -16.50
N ILE A 69 0.79 -22.47 -16.32
CA ILE A 69 0.13 -21.27 -15.81
C ILE A 69 -0.01 -21.31 -14.29
N MET A 70 -0.11 -22.51 -13.68
CA MET A 70 -0.29 -22.65 -12.22
C MET A 70 0.85 -22.03 -11.42
N ASP A 71 2.09 -22.12 -11.88
CA ASP A 71 3.23 -21.53 -11.16
C ASP A 71 3.13 -20.00 -11.12
N THR A 72 2.68 -19.37 -12.22
CA THR A 72 2.48 -17.92 -12.26
C THR A 72 1.28 -17.50 -11.42
N LEU A 73 0.19 -18.26 -11.46
CA LEU A 73 -1.00 -18.06 -10.61
C LEU A 73 -0.61 -18.10 -9.12
N ALA A 74 0.17 -19.10 -8.73
CA ALA A 74 0.65 -19.25 -7.35
C ALA A 74 1.53 -18.06 -6.94
N GLU A 75 2.44 -17.59 -7.81
CA GLU A 75 3.28 -16.43 -7.52
C GLU A 75 2.47 -15.13 -7.38
N ILE A 76 1.43 -14.93 -8.21
CA ILE A 76 0.53 -13.78 -8.09
C ILE A 76 -0.24 -13.84 -6.77
N GLN A 77 -0.76 -15.01 -6.40
CA GLN A 77 -1.50 -15.20 -5.16
C GLN A 77 -0.61 -14.99 -3.92
N GLU A 78 0.59 -15.56 -3.90
CA GLU A 78 1.55 -15.39 -2.81
C GLU A 78 1.89 -13.91 -2.60
N ARG A 79 2.13 -13.17 -3.70
CA ARG A 79 2.35 -11.72 -3.61
C ARG A 79 1.12 -10.96 -3.14
N HIS A 80 -0.06 -11.34 -3.61
CA HIS A 80 -1.31 -10.73 -3.17
C HIS A 80 -1.47 -10.86 -1.65
N ASP A 81 -1.30 -12.07 -1.13
CA ASP A 81 -1.41 -12.34 0.31
C ASP A 81 -0.38 -11.53 1.12
N ALA A 82 0.86 -11.47 0.65
CA ALA A 82 1.92 -10.67 1.27
C ALA A 82 1.59 -9.17 1.29
N VAL A 83 1.06 -8.63 0.18
CA VAL A 83 0.64 -7.23 0.09
C VAL A 83 -0.56 -6.96 0.99
N ARG A 84 -1.54 -7.87 1.06
CA ARG A 84 -2.70 -7.74 1.97
C ARG A 84 -2.29 -7.69 3.42
N ASP A 85 -1.33 -8.51 3.83
CA ASP A 85 -0.81 -8.47 5.19
C ASP A 85 0.02 -7.21 5.47
N LEU A 86 0.72 -6.70 4.47
CA LEU A 86 1.39 -5.40 4.56
C LEU A 86 0.39 -4.25 4.68
N GLU A 87 -0.67 -4.23 3.87
CA GLU A 87 -1.75 -3.23 3.93
C GLU A 87 -2.38 -3.16 5.33
N LYS A 88 -2.69 -4.31 5.94
CA LYS A 88 -3.22 -4.36 7.32
C LYS A 88 -2.26 -3.67 8.30
N LYS A 89 -0.97 -4.00 8.24
CA LYS A 89 0.06 -3.38 9.11
C LYS A 89 0.21 -1.88 8.85
N LEU A 90 0.09 -1.45 7.60
CA LEU A 90 0.13 -0.03 7.23
C LEU A 90 -1.11 0.72 7.76
N LEU A 91 -2.30 0.09 7.74
CA LEU A 91 -3.50 0.65 8.35
C LEU A 91 -3.35 0.82 9.87
N ASP A 92 -2.79 -0.18 10.55
CA ASP A 92 -2.51 -0.08 11.99
C ASP A 92 -1.53 1.06 12.28
N LEU A 93 -0.46 1.18 11.49
CA LEU A 93 0.51 2.27 11.65
C LEU A 93 -0.11 3.64 11.34
N GLN A 94 -0.99 3.73 10.34
CA GLN A 94 -1.75 4.93 10.03
C GLN A 94 -2.62 5.36 11.22
N GLN A 95 -3.23 4.41 11.94
CA GLN A 95 -4.00 4.72 13.15
C GLN A 95 -3.11 5.28 14.26
N ILE A 96 -1.96 4.66 14.52
CA ILE A 96 -0.98 5.17 15.50
C ILE A 96 -0.56 6.60 15.15
N PHE A 97 -0.36 6.88 13.86
CA PHE A 97 -0.08 8.22 13.36
C PHE A 97 -1.23 9.19 13.66
N LEU A 98 -2.50 8.81 13.42
CA LEU A 98 -3.65 9.68 13.75
C LEU A 98 -3.73 9.96 15.25
N ASP A 99 -3.54 8.95 16.09
CA ASP A 99 -3.57 9.10 17.55
C ASP A 99 -2.44 10.02 18.04
N MET A 100 -1.23 9.85 17.49
CA MET A 100 -0.10 10.73 17.79
C MET A 100 -0.32 12.16 17.29
N ALA A 101 -1.03 12.36 16.17
CA ALA A 101 -1.33 13.69 15.66
C ALA A 101 -2.15 14.50 16.67
N VAL A 102 -3.15 13.87 17.31
CA VAL A 102 -3.95 14.49 18.39
C VAL A 102 -3.06 14.90 19.57
N LEU A 103 -2.13 14.02 19.99
CA LEU A 103 -1.22 14.30 21.11
C LEU A 103 -0.21 15.42 20.80
N VAL A 104 0.34 15.44 19.58
CA VAL A 104 1.29 16.46 19.13
C VAL A 104 0.61 17.82 18.98
N ASP A 105 -0.66 17.84 18.58
CA ASP A 105 -1.44 19.08 18.48
C ASP A 105 -1.76 19.64 19.86
N ALA A 106 -2.27 18.81 20.78
CA ALA A 106 -2.52 19.20 22.17
C ALA A 106 -1.25 19.69 22.92
N GLN A 107 -0.08 19.12 22.60
CA GLN A 107 1.20 19.60 23.15
C GLN A 107 1.68 20.91 22.51
N GLY A 108 1.33 21.18 21.26
CA GLY A 108 1.58 22.48 20.63
C GLY A 108 0.88 23.61 21.38
N ASP A 109 -0.40 23.41 21.69
CA ASP A 109 -1.22 24.39 22.42
C ASP A 109 -0.76 24.60 23.87
N MET A 110 -0.19 23.58 24.52
CA MET A 110 0.35 23.69 25.87
C MET A 110 1.69 24.44 25.91
N LEU A 111 2.56 24.25 24.92
CA LEU A 111 3.85 24.94 24.83
C LEU A 111 3.68 26.45 24.56
N ASP A 112 2.73 26.83 23.70
CA ASP A 112 2.42 28.25 23.41
C ASP A 112 1.92 28.99 24.66
N ASN A 113 1.17 28.29 25.53
CA ASN A 113 0.68 28.85 26.80
C ASN A 113 1.79 29.01 27.85
N ILE A 114 2.79 28.11 27.88
CA ILE A 114 3.95 28.23 28.78
C ILE A 114 4.87 29.37 28.33
N GLU A 115 5.15 29.50 27.03
CA GLU A 115 5.92 30.65 26.51
C GLU A 115 5.21 31.98 26.79
N SER A 116 3.89 32.02 26.63
CA SER A 116 3.08 33.20 26.96
C SER A 116 3.16 33.56 28.45
N GLN A 117 3.06 32.58 29.36
CA GLN A 117 3.16 32.82 30.80
C GLN A 117 4.57 33.23 31.25
N VAL A 118 5.62 32.62 30.69
CA VAL A 118 7.01 32.96 31.02
C VAL A 118 7.39 34.33 30.47
N SER A 119 6.89 34.71 29.28
CA SER A 119 7.07 36.06 28.70
C SER A 119 6.27 37.14 29.44
N SER A 120 5.13 36.78 30.05
CA SER A 120 4.29 37.72 30.82
C SER A 120 4.72 37.87 32.29
N ALA A 121 5.59 36.98 32.78
CA ALA A 121 6.09 36.96 34.16
C ALA A 121 7.52 37.51 34.30
N GLY A 122 8.11 38.06 33.22
CA GLY A 122 9.38 38.81 33.21
C GLY A 122 9.15 40.26 32.82
#